data_AF-A0A7C5MXN1-F1
#
_entry.id   AF-A0A7C5MXN1-F1
#
_cell.length_a   1.000
_cell.length_b   1.000
_cell.length_c   1.000
_cell.angle_alpha   90.00
_cell.angle_beta   90.00
_cell.angle_gamma   90.00
#
_symmetry.space_group_name_H-M   'P 1'
#
loop_
_entity.id
_entity.type
_entity.pdbx_description
1 polymer ?
#
loop_
_entity_poly.entity_id
_entity_poly.type
_entity_poly.pdbx_seq_one_letter_code
_entity_poly.pdbx_strand_id
1 'polypeptide(L)'
;MKGCKKFLIVLLLIISGCGCEKKEDENTGGIGPDDIVILSENQLSNFIKALPEILKFASDYQKTLTEKERKSPDANKKYFQTIRNSSRMKKVATDCGFKSVDELLAVYKNVVLSYVSIKTELKNFEKDITYLSNAILSNELIIKKGFESKKINELEYKEKLKWVNIDKIRFSNIIIVKKFEGELDRIASNYNEQTD
;
A
#
# COMPACT_ATOMS: atom_id res chain seq x y z
N MET A 1 -5.96 -7.17 -20.18
CA MET A 1 -4.63 -7.20 -19.53
C MET A 1 -3.60 -6.19 -20.06
N LYS A 2 -3.75 -5.57 -21.24
CA LYS A 2 -2.79 -4.53 -21.71
C LYS A 2 -2.95 -3.16 -21.01
N GLY A 3 -4.17 -2.78 -20.60
CA GLY A 3 -4.45 -1.49 -19.94
C GLY A 3 -3.95 -1.36 -18.49
N CYS A 4 -4.06 -2.41 -17.66
CA CYS A 4 -3.65 -2.35 -16.25
C CYS A 4 -2.14 -2.09 -16.05
N LYS A 5 -1.30 -2.28 -17.08
CA LYS A 5 0.16 -2.13 -16.96
C LYS A 5 0.58 -0.68 -16.67
N LYS A 6 0.00 0.33 -17.33
CA LYS A 6 0.36 1.75 -17.08
C LYS A 6 -0.14 2.23 -15.72
N PHE A 7 -1.37 1.86 -15.33
CA PHE A 7 -1.92 2.15 -14.01
C PHE A 7 -1.14 1.47 -12.88
N LEU A 8 -0.84 0.18 -13.02
CA LEU A 8 0.02 -0.53 -12.06
C LEU A 8 1.42 0.08 -12.06
N ILE A 9 1.97 0.50 -13.20
CA ILE A 9 3.26 1.20 -13.24
C ILE A 9 3.16 2.58 -12.60
N VAL A 10 2.07 3.35 -12.67
CA VAL A 10 1.94 4.62 -11.93
C VAL A 10 1.73 4.39 -10.43
N LEU A 11 1.03 3.31 -10.04
CA LEU A 11 0.94 2.86 -8.65
C LEU A 11 2.26 2.24 -8.13
N LEU A 12 3.05 1.58 -8.98
CA LEU A 12 4.27 0.82 -8.66
C LEU A 12 5.57 1.58 -8.93
N LEU A 13 5.57 2.63 -9.76
CA LEU A 13 6.68 3.61 -9.87
C LEU A 13 6.86 4.38 -8.56
N ILE A 14 5.96 4.15 -7.58
CA ILE A 14 6.03 4.64 -6.21
C ILE A 14 6.48 3.53 -5.23
N ILE A 15 6.72 2.29 -5.70
CA ILE A 15 7.10 1.12 -4.89
C ILE A 15 8.39 0.44 -5.39
N SER A 16 8.89 0.73 -6.60
CA SER A 16 10.13 0.14 -7.10
C SER A 16 11.41 0.75 -6.49
N GLY A 17 11.65 0.44 -5.22
CA GLY A 17 12.99 0.35 -4.63
C GLY A 17 13.47 -1.10 -4.71
N CYS A 18 13.77 -1.60 -5.92
CA CYS A 18 14.55 -2.83 -6.05
C CYS A 18 16.00 -2.51 -5.69
N GLY A 19 16.44 -2.98 -4.54
CA GLY A 19 17.83 -2.88 -4.09
C GLY A 19 18.00 -3.59 -2.77
N CYS A 20 18.32 -4.89 -2.84
CA CYS A 20 18.95 -5.62 -1.75
C CYS A 20 20.13 -4.80 -1.23
N GLU A 21 20.04 -4.29 -0.01
CA GLU A 21 21.09 -4.39 1.02
C GLU A 21 20.60 -3.72 2.30
N LYS A 22 20.83 -4.43 3.41
CA LYS A 22 20.49 -4.01 4.76
C LYS A 22 21.15 -2.68 5.09
N LYS A 23 20.36 -1.62 5.22
CA LYS A 23 20.52 -0.60 6.27
C LYS A 23 19.14 -0.13 6.70
N GLU A 24 18.88 -0.30 8.00
CA GLU A 24 17.78 0.34 8.72
C GLU A 24 18.03 1.86 8.69
N ASP A 25 17.60 2.51 7.61
CA ASP A 25 17.33 3.95 7.65
C ASP A 25 15.81 4.11 7.61
N GLU A 26 15.25 4.60 8.72
CA GLU A 26 13.82 4.81 9.02
C GLU A 26 13.05 5.71 8.02
N ASN A 27 13.62 6.03 6.85
CA ASN A 27 13.05 7.00 5.93
C ASN A 27 13.36 6.70 4.45
N THR A 28 13.52 5.43 4.08
CA THR A 28 13.34 5.03 2.69
C THR A 28 11.86 5.23 2.37
N GLY A 29 11.50 5.99 1.33
CA GLY A 29 10.12 6.33 1.01
C GLY A 29 9.21 5.15 0.59
N GLY A 30 9.58 3.91 0.94
CA GLY A 30 8.77 2.70 0.80
C GLY A 30 7.70 2.56 1.89
N ILE A 31 6.96 1.47 1.83
CA ILE A 31 5.91 1.13 2.83
C ILE A 31 6.58 0.30 3.92
N GLY A 32 6.80 0.90 5.09
CA GLY A 32 7.34 0.22 6.25
C GLY A 32 6.27 -0.50 7.08
N PRO A 33 6.68 -1.37 8.03
CA PRO A 33 5.77 -1.96 9.02
C PRO A 33 4.86 -0.95 9.72
N ASP A 34 5.39 0.23 10.04
CA ASP A 34 4.68 1.26 10.80
C ASP A 34 3.73 2.09 9.92
N ASP A 35 3.77 1.92 8.59
CA ASP A 35 2.79 2.48 7.66
C ASP A 35 1.53 1.60 7.51
N ILE A 36 1.56 0.36 8.02
CA ILE A 36 0.47 -0.59 7.87
C ILE A 36 -0.62 -0.29 8.90
N VAL A 37 -1.77 0.15 8.41
CA VAL A 37 -2.95 0.47 9.22
C VAL A 37 -4.13 -0.40 8.82
N ILE A 38 -4.99 -0.71 9.79
CA ILE A 38 -6.25 -1.39 9.50
C ILE A 38 -7.15 -0.43 8.74
N LEU A 39 -7.55 -0.81 7.54
CA LEU A 39 -8.52 -0.06 6.75
C LEU A 39 -9.93 -0.33 7.25
N SER A 40 -10.78 0.69 7.20
CA SER A 40 -12.23 0.55 7.25
C SER A 40 -12.84 0.72 5.86
N GLU A 41 -14.03 0.16 5.65
CA GLU A 41 -14.77 0.35 4.39
C GLU A 41 -15.08 1.83 4.12
N ASN A 42 -15.35 2.61 5.18
CA ASN A 42 -15.55 4.07 5.06
C ASN A 42 -14.29 4.78 4.56
N GLN A 43 -13.11 4.44 5.10
CA GLN A 43 -11.85 5.00 4.61
C GLN A 43 -11.58 4.62 3.16
N LEU A 44 -11.93 3.41 2.75
CA LEU A 44 -11.76 2.97 1.36
C LEU A 44 -12.74 3.67 0.41
N SER A 45 -14.01 3.81 0.80
CA SER A 45 -15.01 4.61 0.08
C SER A 45 -14.57 6.07 -0.09
N ASN A 46 -14.06 6.68 0.97
CA ASN A 46 -13.48 8.03 0.92
C ASN A 46 -12.25 8.10 0.01
N PHE A 47 -11.40 7.07 0.04
CA PHE A 47 -10.21 6.99 -0.80
C PHE A 47 -10.56 6.92 -2.29
N ILE A 48 -11.58 6.15 -2.65
CA ILE A 48 -12.04 6.03 -4.04
C ILE A 48 -12.47 7.39 -4.60
N LYS A 49 -13.09 8.25 -3.78
CA LYS A 49 -13.43 9.62 -4.16
C LYS A 49 -12.20 10.50 -4.37
N ALA A 50 -11.17 10.32 -3.53
CA ALA A 50 -9.92 11.08 -3.62
C ALA A 50 -8.99 10.61 -4.76
N LEU A 51 -9.09 9.32 -5.16
CA LEU A 51 -8.14 8.67 -6.05
C LEU A 51 -7.94 9.39 -7.40
N PRO A 52 -8.98 9.87 -8.12
CA PRO A 52 -8.78 10.59 -9.38
C PRO A 52 -7.90 11.85 -9.22
N GLU A 53 -8.08 12.61 -8.14
CA GLU A 53 -7.28 13.80 -7.87
C GLU A 53 -5.84 13.45 -7.50
N ILE A 54 -5.61 12.35 -6.78
CA ILE A 54 -4.27 11.82 -6.48
C ILE A 54 -3.56 11.41 -7.78
N LEU A 55 -4.25 10.69 -8.67
CA LEU A 55 -3.69 10.26 -9.95
C LEU A 55 -3.35 11.45 -10.85
N LYS A 56 -4.23 12.46 -10.90
CA LYS A 56 -3.95 13.72 -11.60
C LYS A 56 -2.74 14.44 -11.01
N PHE A 57 -2.67 14.55 -9.68
CA PHE A 57 -1.50 15.12 -9.01
C PHE A 57 -0.20 14.36 -9.32
N ALA A 58 -0.25 13.02 -9.34
CA ALA A 58 0.88 12.18 -9.72
C ALA A 58 1.35 12.45 -11.15
N SER A 59 0.41 12.56 -12.10
CA SER A 59 0.68 12.89 -13.50
C SER A 59 1.31 14.28 -13.65
N ASP A 60 0.73 15.29 -12.99
CA ASP A 60 1.22 16.67 -12.99
C ASP A 60 2.66 16.71 -12.42
N TYR A 61 2.90 16.05 -11.29
CA TYR A 61 4.23 15.98 -10.67
C TYR A 61 5.26 15.29 -11.58
N GLN A 62 4.92 14.15 -12.19
CA GLN A 62 5.82 13.42 -13.10
C GLN A 62 6.27 14.27 -14.28
N LYS A 63 5.41 15.14 -14.82
CA LYS A 63 5.74 16.07 -15.91
C LYS A 63 6.78 17.13 -15.50
N THR A 64 6.84 17.48 -14.22
CA THR A 64 7.81 18.47 -13.71
C THR A 64 9.20 17.87 -13.45
N LEU A 65 9.30 16.55 -13.30
CA LEU A 65 10.57 15.88 -13.00
C LEU A 65 11.43 15.69 -14.25
N THR A 66 12.72 15.97 -14.10
CA THR A 66 13.74 15.54 -15.06
C THR A 66 13.95 14.03 -15.01
N GLU A 67 14.55 13.45 -16.05
CA GLU A 67 14.83 12.01 -16.10
C GLU A 67 15.74 11.55 -14.96
N LYS A 68 16.70 12.39 -14.55
CA LYS A 68 17.59 12.15 -13.40
C LYS A 68 16.81 12.11 -12.08
N GLU A 69 15.83 12.99 -11.91
CA GLU A 69 15.00 13.03 -10.70
C GLU A 69 14.03 11.86 -10.63
N ARG A 70 13.49 11.40 -11.77
CA ARG A 70 12.63 10.21 -11.85
C ARG A 70 13.35 8.94 -11.45
N LYS A 71 14.65 8.81 -11.77
CA LYS A 71 15.49 7.65 -11.43
C LYS A 71 16.17 7.77 -10.07
N SER A 72 15.91 8.84 -9.32
CA SER A 72 16.52 9.05 -8.01
C SER A 72 15.99 8.04 -6.99
N PRO A 73 16.85 7.47 -6.12
CA PRO A 73 16.40 6.60 -5.03
C PRO A 73 15.46 7.32 -4.04
N ASP A 74 15.52 8.65 -3.98
CA ASP A 74 14.67 9.49 -3.10
C ASP A 74 13.37 9.96 -3.78
N ALA A 75 13.09 9.56 -5.03
CA ALA A 75 11.95 10.06 -5.79
C ALA A 75 10.62 9.86 -5.04
N ASN A 76 10.43 8.71 -4.40
CA ASN A 76 9.22 8.37 -3.65
C ASN A 76 9.07 9.24 -2.40
N LYS A 77 10.18 9.42 -1.66
CA LYS A 77 10.20 10.28 -0.47
C LYS A 77 9.83 11.72 -0.83
N LYS A 78 10.43 12.26 -1.90
CA LYS A 78 10.13 13.59 -2.42
C LYS A 78 8.68 13.70 -2.89
N TYR A 79 8.15 12.69 -3.57
CA TYR A 79 6.76 12.66 -4.01
C TYR A 79 5.77 12.77 -2.84
N PHE A 80 5.89 11.89 -1.84
CA PHE A 80 5.00 11.93 -0.68
C PHE A 80 5.16 13.22 0.12
N GLN A 81 6.37 13.76 0.24
CA GLN A 81 6.59 15.07 0.86
C GLN A 81 5.91 16.20 0.07
N THR A 82 5.92 16.13 -1.26
CA THR A 82 5.24 17.09 -2.12
C THR A 82 3.73 17.01 -1.96
N ILE A 83 3.16 15.81 -1.85
CA ILE A 83 1.74 15.63 -1.50
C ILE A 83 1.44 16.28 -0.15
N ARG A 84 2.21 15.98 0.89
CA ARG A 84 2.00 16.52 2.25
C ARG A 84 2.01 18.05 2.27
N ASN A 85 2.88 18.66 1.47
CA ASN A 85 3.02 20.11 1.40
C ASN A 85 1.98 20.77 0.49
N SER A 86 1.28 20.02 -0.36
CA SER A 86 0.32 20.55 -1.33
C SER A 86 -0.98 21.01 -0.66
N SER A 87 -1.31 22.30 -0.82
CA SER A 87 -2.61 22.84 -0.40
C SER A 87 -3.79 22.16 -1.10
N ARG A 88 -3.61 21.81 -2.39
CA ARG A 88 -4.59 21.04 -3.17
C ARG A 88 -4.86 19.68 -2.53
N MET A 89 -3.83 18.93 -2.14
CA MET A 89 -4.02 17.60 -1.54
C MET A 89 -4.56 17.66 -0.11
N LYS A 90 -4.18 18.67 0.68
CA LYS A 90 -4.80 18.94 2.00
C LYS A 90 -6.30 19.20 1.87
N LYS A 91 -6.70 19.98 0.85
CA LYS A 91 -8.11 20.23 0.55
C LYS A 91 -8.83 18.93 0.13
N VAL A 92 -8.25 18.16 -0.81
CA VAL A 92 -8.82 16.87 -1.23
C VAL A 92 -9.03 15.91 -0.04
N ALA A 93 -8.06 15.81 0.86
CA ALA A 93 -8.18 14.99 2.06
C ALA A 93 -9.40 15.42 2.90
N THR A 94 -9.55 16.72 3.15
CA THR A 94 -10.66 17.27 3.93
C THR A 94 -12.00 17.06 3.23
N ASP A 95 -12.10 17.40 1.94
CA ASP A 95 -13.32 17.28 1.14
C ASP A 95 -13.79 15.82 1.00
N CYS A 96 -12.85 14.87 1.03
CA CYS A 96 -13.13 13.43 0.99
C CYS A 96 -13.31 12.81 2.39
N GLY A 97 -13.30 13.59 3.46
CA GLY A 97 -13.60 13.10 4.82
C GLY A 97 -12.43 12.43 5.55
N PHE A 98 -11.19 12.73 5.18
CA PHE A 98 -10.00 12.36 5.94
C PHE A 98 -9.65 13.44 6.98
N LYS A 99 -9.11 13.04 8.13
CA LYS A 99 -8.66 13.94 9.20
C LYS A 99 -7.44 14.75 8.79
N SER A 100 -6.59 14.18 7.95
CA SER A 100 -5.36 14.83 7.48
C SER A 100 -4.89 14.23 6.15
N VAL A 101 -3.95 14.93 5.50
CA VAL A 101 -3.25 14.39 4.34
C VAL A 101 -2.43 13.14 4.70
N ASP A 102 -1.94 13.03 5.94
CA ASP A 102 -1.21 11.84 6.39
C ASP A 102 -2.12 10.62 6.54
N GLU A 103 -3.37 10.79 6.99
CA GLU A 103 -4.36 9.70 6.97
C GLU A 103 -4.66 9.26 5.54
N LEU A 104 -4.86 10.22 4.62
CA LEU A 104 -5.06 9.92 3.20
C LEU A 104 -3.88 9.12 2.62
N LEU A 105 -2.64 9.50 2.96
CA LEU A 105 -1.43 8.82 2.49
C LEU A 105 -1.27 7.42 3.11
N ALA A 106 -1.61 7.25 4.39
CA ALA A 106 -1.61 5.94 5.02
C ALA A 106 -2.61 5.00 4.34
N VAL A 107 -3.81 5.49 4.04
CA VAL A 107 -4.82 4.71 3.30
C VAL A 107 -4.35 4.43 1.88
N TYR A 108 -3.79 5.42 1.17
CA TYR A 108 -3.21 5.24 -0.16
C TYR A 108 -2.21 4.07 -0.20
N LYS A 109 -1.23 4.07 0.70
CA LYS A 109 -0.20 3.02 0.77
C LYS A 109 -0.81 1.62 0.96
N ASN A 110 -1.75 1.48 1.89
CA ASN A 110 -2.37 0.19 2.22
C ASN A 110 -3.30 -0.30 1.10
N VAL A 111 -4.01 0.61 0.42
CA VAL A 111 -4.86 0.27 -0.74
C VAL A 111 -3.99 -0.17 -1.91
N VAL A 112 -2.94 0.57 -2.22
CA VAL A 112 -2.02 0.22 -3.32
C VAL A 112 -1.38 -1.15 -3.08
N LEU A 113 -0.84 -1.39 -1.87
CA LEU A 113 -0.21 -2.67 -1.52
C LEU A 113 -1.19 -3.83 -1.71
N SER A 114 -2.40 -3.69 -1.17
CA SER A 114 -3.45 -4.72 -1.24
C SER A 114 -3.92 -4.95 -2.67
N TYR A 115 -4.10 -3.87 -3.44
CA TYR A 115 -4.57 -3.92 -4.82
C TYR A 115 -3.54 -4.58 -5.74
N VAL A 116 -2.26 -4.30 -5.54
CA VAL A 116 -1.18 -5.01 -6.25
C VAL A 116 -1.25 -6.50 -5.95
N SER A 117 -1.32 -6.92 -4.68
CA SER A 117 -1.46 -8.34 -4.33
C SER A 117 -2.65 -9.00 -5.03
N ILE A 118 -3.82 -8.34 -5.05
CA ILE A 118 -5.01 -8.84 -5.76
C ILE A 118 -4.75 -9.01 -7.27
N LYS A 119 -4.07 -8.06 -7.90
CA LYS A 119 -3.86 -8.06 -9.36
C LYS A 119 -2.70 -8.91 -9.84
N THR A 120 -1.68 -9.16 -9.01
CA THR A 120 -0.43 -9.80 -9.46
C THR A 120 -0.09 -11.09 -8.71
N GLU A 121 -0.49 -11.24 -7.46
CA GLU A 121 -0.08 -12.36 -6.60
C GLU A 121 -1.19 -13.39 -6.43
N LEU A 122 -2.44 -12.96 -6.28
CA LEU A 122 -3.61 -13.81 -5.99
C LEU A 122 -4.33 -14.23 -7.28
N LYS A 123 -3.84 -15.28 -7.94
CA LYS A 123 -4.39 -15.79 -9.21
C LYS A 123 -5.77 -16.41 -9.05
N ASN A 124 -6.00 -17.13 -7.95
CA ASN A 124 -7.30 -17.66 -7.58
C ASN A 124 -7.64 -17.12 -6.20
N PHE A 125 -8.29 -15.96 -6.17
CA PHE A 125 -8.50 -15.18 -4.95
C PHE A 125 -9.05 -16.03 -3.78
N GLU A 126 -10.11 -16.80 -3.98
CA GLU A 126 -10.73 -17.62 -2.92
C GLU A 126 -9.77 -18.67 -2.34
N LYS A 127 -9.06 -19.38 -3.22
CA LYS A 127 -8.09 -20.41 -2.81
C LYS A 127 -6.89 -19.79 -2.12
N ASP A 128 -6.36 -18.72 -2.69
CA ASP A 128 -5.13 -18.07 -2.23
C ASP A 128 -5.35 -17.35 -0.89
N ILE A 129 -6.51 -16.71 -0.70
CA ILE A 129 -6.90 -16.11 0.59
C ILE A 129 -7.08 -17.17 1.68
N THR A 130 -7.71 -18.29 1.35
CA THR A 130 -7.83 -19.41 2.31
C THR A 130 -6.45 -19.92 2.72
N TYR A 131 -5.54 -20.10 1.76
CA TYR A 131 -4.16 -20.52 2.03
C TYR A 131 -3.41 -19.50 2.91
N LEU A 132 -3.50 -18.21 2.60
CA LEU A 132 -2.86 -17.14 3.38
C LEU A 132 -3.40 -17.09 4.82
N SER A 133 -4.72 -17.19 4.99
CA SER A 133 -5.34 -17.25 6.32
C SER A 133 -4.78 -18.40 7.15
N ASN A 134 -4.70 -19.60 6.55
CA ASN A 134 -4.17 -20.79 7.21
C ASN A 134 -2.67 -20.64 7.55
N ALA A 135 -1.89 -20.05 6.66
CA ALA A 135 -0.47 -19.80 6.89
C ALA A 135 -0.25 -18.82 8.06
N ILE A 136 -1.01 -17.73 8.13
CA ILE A 136 -0.94 -16.75 9.23
C ILE A 136 -1.28 -17.41 10.57
N LEU A 137 -2.39 -18.17 10.63
CA LEU A 137 -2.81 -18.89 11.85
C LEU A 137 -1.79 -19.95 12.27
N SER A 138 -1.21 -20.68 11.31
CA SER A 138 -0.17 -21.67 11.57
C SER A 138 1.10 -21.03 12.14
N ASN A 139 1.54 -19.90 11.55
CA ASN A 139 2.71 -19.16 12.03
C ASN A 139 2.51 -18.67 13.47
N GLU A 140 1.34 -18.09 13.78
CA GLU A 140 1.01 -17.65 15.13
C GLU A 140 1.10 -18.81 16.14
N LEU A 141 0.55 -19.99 15.79
CA LEU A 141 0.58 -21.17 16.64
C LEU A 141 2.01 -21.69 16.85
N ILE A 142 2.83 -21.72 15.79
CA ILE A 142 4.24 -22.14 15.86
C ILE A 142 5.02 -21.23 16.79
N ILE A 143 4.83 -19.91 16.67
CA ILE A 143 5.50 -18.90 17.51
C ILE A 143 5.08 -19.08 18.97
N LYS A 144 3.79 -19.24 19.24
CA LYS A 144 3.27 -19.46 20.60
C LYS A 144 3.84 -20.74 21.24
N LYS A 145 3.80 -21.86 20.51
CA LYS A 145 4.39 -23.13 20.97
C LYS A 145 5.89 -23.03 21.18
N GLY A 146 6.60 -22.29 20.32
CA GLY A 146 8.03 -22.04 20.45
C GLY A 146 8.35 -21.31 21.76
N PHE A 147 7.54 -20.33 22.14
CA PHE A 147 7.72 -19.59 23.39
C PHE A 147 7.36 -20.45 24.61
N GLU A 148 6.22 -21.15 24.59
CA GLU A 148 5.80 -22.07 25.67
C GLU A 148 6.82 -23.19 25.91
N SER A 149 7.45 -23.70 24.85
CA SER A 149 8.51 -24.71 24.93
C SER A 149 9.92 -24.15 25.16
N LYS A 150 10.05 -22.83 25.43
CA LYS A 150 11.32 -22.13 25.66
C LYS A 150 12.35 -22.24 24.52
N LYS A 151 11.89 -22.51 23.29
CA LYS A 151 12.73 -22.55 22.08
C LYS A 151 13.08 -21.15 21.56
N ILE A 152 12.26 -20.17 21.88
CA ILE A 152 12.51 -18.75 21.60
C ILE A 152 12.34 -17.95 22.89
N ASN A 153 13.08 -16.86 23.02
CA ASN A 153 13.00 -15.98 24.18
C ASN A 153 11.86 -14.94 24.04
N GLU A 154 11.64 -14.13 25.09
CA GLU A 154 10.57 -13.14 25.11
C GLU A 154 10.72 -12.04 24.06
N LEU A 155 11.96 -11.60 23.79
CA LEU A 155 12.25 -10.59 22.77
C LEU A 155 11.89 -11.12 21.38
N GLU A 156 12.39 -12.31 21.04
CA GLU A 156 12.07 -12.98 19.77
C GLU A 156 10.58 -13.26 19.61
N TYR A 157 9.90 -13.64 20.69
CA TYR A 157 8.45 -13.85 20.68
C TYR A 157 7.69 -12.57 20.34
N LYS A 158 8.03 -11.45 21.00
CA LYS A 158 7.40 -10.13 20.76
C LYS A 158 7.65 -9.65 19.33
N GLU A 159 8.87 -9.78 18.83
CA GLU A 159 9.22 -9.39 17.46
C GLU A 159 8.47 -10.22 16.41
N LYS A 160 8.47 -11.55 16.55
CA LYS A 160 7.75 -12.44 15.63
C LYS A 160 6.24 -12.19 15.66
N LEU A 161 5.68 -11.91 16.85
CA LEU A 161 4.26 -11.60 16.98
C LEU A 161 3.90 -10.25 16.35
N LYS A 162 4.79 -9.23 16.41
CA LYS A 162 4.61 -7.97 15.67
C LYS A 162 4.41 -8.22 14.17
N TRP A 163 5.24 -9.07 13.57
CA TRP A 163 5.13 -9.43 12.15
C TRP A 163 3.86 -10.19 11.80
N VAL A 164 3.46 -11.17 12.63
CA VAL A 164 2.17 -11.86 12.44
C VAL A 164 0.99 -10.90 12.51
N ASN A 165 1.03 -9.93 13.42
CA ASN A 165 -0.03 -8.90 13.50
C ASN A 165 -0.07 -8.03 12.24
N ILE A 166 1.09 -7.64 11.70
CA ILE A 166 1.16 -6.93 10.42
C ILE A 166 0.55 -7.77 9.29
N ASP A 167 0.86 -9.06 9.22
CA ASP A 167 0.29 -9.96 8.21
C ASP A 167 -1.23 -10.08 8.33
N LYS A 168 -1.77 -10.15 9.56
CA LYS A 168 -3.22 -10.14 9.82
C LYS A 168 -3.88 -8.85 9.33
N ILE A 169 -3.24 -7.71 9.57
CA ILE A 169 -3.74 -6.41 9.10
C ILE A 169 -3.74 -6.37 7.56
N ARG A 170 -2.62 -6.76 6.93
CA ARG A 170 -2.50 -6.81 5.47
C ARG A 170 -3.54 -7.75 4.86
N PHE A 171 -3.73 -8.93 5.45
CA PHE A 171 -4.76 -9.88 5.04
C PHE A 171 -6.16 -9.26 5.09
N SER A 172 -6.50 -8.58 6.19
CA SER A 172 -7.78 -7.89 6.35
C SER A 172 -7.96 -6.78 5.31
N ASN A 173 -6.90 -6.00 5.05
CA ASN A 173 -6.90 -4.95 4.04
C ASN A 173 -7.10 -5.50 2.63
N ILE A 174 -6.50 -6.64 2.28
CA ILE A 174 -6.73 -7.32 1.00
C ILE A 174 -8.20 -7.68 0.82
N ILE A 175 -8.84 -8.25 1.84
CA ILE A 175 -10.26 -8.60 1.79
C ILE A 175 -11.12 -7.36 1.59
N ILE A 176 -10.86 -6.29 2.35
CA ILE A 176 -11.60 -5.03 2.24
C ILE A 176 -11.41 -4.40 0.85
N VAL A 177 -10.17 -4.32 0.36
CA VAL A 177 -9.86 -3.74 -0.96
C VAL A 177 -10.48 -4.56 -2.09
N LYS A 178 -10.55 -5.89 -1.95
CA LYS A 178 -11.21 -6.76 -2.93
C LYS A 178 -12.68 -6.38 -3.15
N LYS A 179 -13.40 -5.97 -2.10
CA LYS A 179 -14.81 -5.56 -2.21
C LYS A 179 -15.00 -4.36 -3.14
N PHE A 180 -13.99 -3.50 -3.25
CA PHE A 180 -14.02 -2.29 -4.09
C PHE A 180 -13.18 -2.43 -5.36
N GLU A 181 -12.70 -3.63 -5.69
CA GLU A 181 -11.82 -3.87 -6.83
C GLU A 181 -12.42 -3.34 -8.14
N GLY A 182 -13.72 -3.52 -8.36
CA GLY A 182 -14.40 -3.04 -9.57
C GLY A 182 -14.39 -1.52 -9.72
N GLU A 183 -14.51 -0.77 -8.62
CA GLU A 183 -14.42 0.69 -8.65
C GLU A 183 -12.99 1.17 -8.92
N LEU A 184 -12.01 0.50 -8.31
CA LEU A 184 -10.59 0.77 -8.55
C LEU A 184 -10.21 0.46 -10.00
N ASP A 185 -10.69 -0.65 -10.56
CA ASP A 185 -10.50 -1.02 -11.97
C ASP A 185 -11.12 0.01 -12.92
N ARG A 186 -12.30 0.52 -12.59
CA ARG A 186 -12.97 1.56 -13.38
C ARG A 186 -12.16 2.86 -13.38
N ILE A 187 -11.73 3.33 -12.21
CA ILE A 187 -10.90 4.54 -12.10
C ILE A 187 -9.57 4.37 -12.84
N ALA A 188 -8.95 3.19 -12.69
CA ALA A 188 -7.73 2.83 -13.39
C ALA A 188 -7.89 2.89 -14.91
N SER A 189 -8.99 2.34 -15.43
CA SER A 189 -9.27 2.31 -16.86
C SER A 189 -9.47 3.72 -17.42
N ASN A 190 -10.30 4.54 -16.74
CA ASN A 190 -10.53 5.93 -17.13
C ASN A 190 -9.23 6.76 -17.16
N TYR A 191 -8.34 6.55 -16.19
CA TYR A 191 -7.05 7.24 -16.16
C TYR A 191 -6.15 6.87 -17.36
N ASN A 192 -6.12 5.59 -17.75
CA ASN A 192 -5.32 5.15 -18.89
C ASN A 192 -5.87 5.73 -20.21
N GLU A 193 -7.20 5.77 -20.39
CA GLU A 193 -7.83 6.35 -21.59
C GLU A 193 -7.58 7.86 -21.74
N GLN A 194 -7.41 8.59 -20.62
CA GLN A 194 -7.12 10.02 -20.63
C GLN A 194 -5.63 10.35 -20.81
N THR A 195 -4.75 9.35 -20.73
CA THR A 195 -3.29 9.53 -20.77
C THR A 195 -2.60 8.84 -21.96
N ASP A 196 -3.39 8.22 -22.84
CA ASP A 196 -3.01 7.77 -24.19
C ASP A 196 -3.26 8.88 -25.22
#